data_AF-A0A0F8VYN0-F1
#
_entry.id   AF-A0A0F8VYN0-F1
#
_cell.length_a   1.000
_cell.length_b   1.000
_cell.length_c   1.000
_cell.angle_alpha   90.00
_cell.angle_beta   90.00
_cell.angle_gamma   90.00
#
_symmetry.space_group_name_H-M   'P 1'
#
loop_
_entity.id
_entity.type
_entity.pdbx_description
1 polymer ?
#
loop_
_entity_poly.entity_id
_entity_poly.type
_entity_poly.pdbx_seq_one_letter_code
_entity_poly.pdbx_strand_id
1 'polypeptide(L)'
;MSLKWLNEVNGADKIEIKYAIKVKEEFKQDLVGVVMGSAYGGSVEAMGKLWKGVGTVYGCDTFEDLHPGHLHPTPGSFETICMDHWYNHKDFGRELLAYEHQRSVLDSEGLDNVILLKGEVGSKTTKDMDKVHYCFLDMDIPVSMNNGYQAVKDKMVKGSYL
;
A
#
# COMPACT_ATOMS: atom_id res chain seq x y z
N MET A 1 4.83 -8.13 17.39
CA MET A 1 3.58 -7.36 17.14
C MET A 1 3.43 -7.32 15.64
N SER A 2 2.21 -7.43 15.09
CA SER A 2 2.00 -7.35 13.63
C SER A 2 1.20 -6.10 13.30
N LEU A 3 1.39 -5.59 12.08
CA LEU A 3 0.58 -4.53 11.54
C LEU A 3 -0.89 -4.96 11.41
N LYS A 4 -1.78 -3.99 11.58
CA LYS A 4 -3.22 -4.23 11.42
C LYS A 4 -3.56 -4.24 9.94
N TRP A 5 -4.55 -5.07 9.59
CA TRP A 5 -5.02 -5.17 8.23
C TRP A 5 -6.52 -4.93 8.19
N LEU A 6 -6.91 -3.73 7.80
CA LEU A 6 -8.33 -3.38 7.73
C LEU A 6 -9.07 -4.24 6.70
N ASN A 7 -8.42 -4.54 5.57
CA ASN A 7 -8.98 -5.31 4.46
C ASN A 7 -9.30 -6.78 4.79
N GLU A 8 -8.89 -7.30 5.96
CA GLU A 8 -9.34 -8.62 6.44
C GLU A 8 -10.86 -8.66 6.67
N VAL A 9 -11.50 -7.51 6.90
CA VAL A 9 -12.95 -7.44 7.15
C VAL A 9 -13.79 -7.65 5.89
N ASN A 10 -13.24 -7.39 4.70
CA ASN A 10 -13.95 -7.47 3.42
C ASN A 10 -13.38 -8.54 2.47
N GLY A 11 -12.25 -9.18 2.82
CA GLY A 11 -11.64 -10.25 2.04
C GLY A 11 -10.67 -9.77 0.95
N ALA A 12 -10.41 -8.47 0.85
CA ALA A 12 -9.44 -7.94 -0.12
C ALA A 12 -8.01 -8.40 0.21
N ASP A 13 -7.70 -8.63 1.49
CA ASP A 13 -6.46 -9.26 1.96
C ASP A 13 -6.14 -10.57 1.21
N LYS A 14 -7.15 -11.42 1.01
CA LYS A 14 -7.01 -12.71 0.34
C LYS A 14 -6.69 -12.55 -1.14
N ILE A 15 -7.24 -11.51 -1.77
CA ILE A 15 -7.02 -11.21 -3.18
C ILE A 15 -5.60 -10.69 -3.36
N GLU A 16 -5.19 -9.75 -2.51
CA GLU A 16 -3.82 -9.18 -2.51
C GLU A 16 -2.77 -10.28 -2.36
N ILE A 17 -2.90 -11.15 -1.36
CA ILE A 17 -1.96 -12.26 -1.14
C ILE A 17 -1.96 -13.27 -2.28
N LYS A 18 -3.14 -13.62 -2.81
CA LYS A 18 -3.24 -14.56 -3.93
C LYS A 18 -2.40 -14.08 -5.13
N TYR A 19 -2.47 -12.80 -5.48
CA TYR A 19 -1.71 -12.27 -6.60
C TYR A 19 -0.24 -12.04 -6.27
N ALA A 20 0.09 -11.66 -5.04
CA ALA A 20 1.48 -11.59 -4.59
C ALA A 20 2.19 -12.95 -4.66
N ILE A 21 1.48 -14.06 -4.36
CA ILE A 21 1.98 -15.43 -4.51
C ILE A 21 2.23 -15.74 -5.99
N LYS A 22 1.25 -15.47 -6.86
CA LYS A 22 1.39 -15.71 -8.30
C LYS A 22 2.57 -14.97 -8.91
N VAL A 23 2.73 -13.68 -8.57
CA VAL A 23 3.89 -12.88 -9.03
C VAL A 23 5.20 -13.52 -8.58
N LYS A 24 5.28 -13.97 -7.33
CA LYS A 24 6.46 -14.67 -6.83
C LYS A 24 6.75 -15.96 -7.60
N GLU A 25 5.74 -16.75 -7.92
CA GLU A 25 5.88 -18.00 -8.69
C GLU A 25 6.33 -17.74 -10.14
N GLU A 26 5.80 -16.70 -10.76
CA GLU A 26 6.07 -16.34 -12.16
C GLU A 26 7.47 -15.71 -12.35
N PHE A 27 7.82 -14.72 -11.52
CA PHE A 27 9.02 -13.89 -11.71
C PHE A 27 10.20 -14.28 -10.82
N LYS A 28 9.95 -15.01 -9.73
CA LYS A 28 10.93 -15.68 -8.83
C LYS A 28 11.90 -14.80 -8.03
N GLN A 29 12.44 -13.73 -8.61
CA GLN A 29 13.44 -12.85 -7.97
C GLN A 29 13.35 -11.41 -8.50
N ASP A 30 14.08 -10.51 -7.85
CA ASP A 30 14.13 -9.07 -8.15
C ASP A 30 12.73 -8.45 -8.29
N LEU A 31 11.79 -8.93 -7.47
CA LEU A 31 10.39 -8.50 -7.49
C LEU A 31 10.29 -7.07 -6.97
N VAL A 32 9.34 -6.33 -7.53
CA VAL A 32 9.01 -4.97 -7.11
C VAL A 32 7.51 -4.88 -7.00
N GLY A 33 7.04 -4.67 -5.77
CA GLY A 33 5.63 -4.60 -5.41
C GLY A 33 5.33 -3.20 -4.91
N VAL A 34 4.19 -2.65 -5.32
CA VAL A 34 3.77 -1.31 -4.90
C VAL A 34 2.36 -1.40 -4.33
N VAL A 35 2.19 -0.94 -3.11
CA VAL A 35 0.89 -0.93 -2.42
C VAL A 35 0.54 0.51 -2.12
N MET A 36 -0.55 1.00 -2.72
CA MET A 36 -1.03 2.37 -2.58
C MET A 36 -2.39 2.35 -1.89
N GLY A 37 -2.51 3.09 -0.79
CA GLY A 37 -3.78 3.23 -0.09
C GLY A 37 -4.07 2.14 0.95
N SER A 38 -3.10 1.28 1.30
CA SER A 38 -3.32 0.33 2.38
C SER A 38 -3.29 1.01 3.75
N ALA A 39 -4.41 1.02 4.45
CA ALA A 39 -4.45 1.49 5.83
C ALA A 39 -3.73 0.53 6.79
N TYR A 40 -2.95 1.09 7.71
CA TYR A 40 -2.29 0.39 8.82
C TYR A 40 -1.20 -0.62 8.42
N GLY A 41 -0.88 -0.73 7.13
CA GLY A 41 0.30 -1.43 6.61
C GLY A 41 0.27 -2.96 6.62
N GLY A 42 -0.84 -3.60 7.00
CA GLY A 42 -0.95 -5.07 7.05
C GLY A 42 -0.62 -5.77 5.73
N SER A 43 -1.08 -5.22 4.60
CA SER A 43 -0.74 -5.72 3.25
C SER A 43 0.75 -5.67 2.94
N VAL A 44 1.39 -4.55 3.30
CA VAL A 44 2.80 -4.29 3.07
C VAL A 44 3.64 -5.25 3.91
N GLU A 45 3.26 -5.48 5.17
CA GLU A 45 3.91 -6.46 6.03
C GLU A 45 3.79 -7.88 5.47
N ALA A 46 2.57 -8.29 5.11
CA ALA A 46 2.31 -9.64 4.64
C ALA A 46 3.03 -9.94 3.31
N MET A 47 3.04 -8.99 2.38
CA MET A 47 3.81 -9.10 1.14
C MET A 47 5.31 -9.07 1.41
N GLY A 48 5.78 -8.21 2.33
CA GLY A 48 7.17 -8.14 2.76
C GLY A 48 7.67 -9.48 3.28
N LYS A 49 6.90 -10.15 4.14
CA LYS A 49 7.15 -11.52 4.63
C LYS A 49 7.20 -12.51 3.49
N LEU A 50 6.21 -12.48 2.59
CA LEU A 50 6.12 -13.41 1.46
C LEU A 50 7.32 -13.27 0.50
N TRP A 51 7.77 -12.05 0.25
CA TRP A 51 8.81 -11.70 -0.71
C TRP A 51 10.20 -11.50 -0.09
N LYS A 52 10.35 -11.85 1.20
CA LYS A 52 11.64 -11.75 1.89
C LYS A 52 12.72 -12.52 1.12
N GLY A 53 13.80 -11.82 0.79
CA GLY A 53 14.94 -12.36 0.03
C GLY A 53 14.71 -12.52 -1.48
N VAL A 54 13.53 -12.16 -2.01
CA VAL A 54 13.23 -12.26 -3.45
C VAL A 54 12.76 -10.94 -4.07
N GLY A 55 12.41 -9.93 -3.27
CA GLY A 55 12.06 -8.63 -3.81
C GLY A 55 11.73 -7.57 -2.76
N THR A 56 11.41 -6.38 -3.27
CA THR A 56 11.14 -5.18 -2.50
C THR A 56 9.66 -4.81 -2.60
N VAL A 57 9.08 -4.41 -1.47
CA VAL A 57 7.68 -3.95 -1.37
C VAL A 57 7.67 -2.49 -0.96
N TYR A 58 7.01 -1.64 -1.74
CA TYR A 58 6.84 -0.22 -1.47
C TYR A 58 5.43 0.04 -0.93
N GLY A 59 5.33 0.43 0.34
CA GLY A 59 4.10 0.96 0.93
C GLY A 59 4.02 2.47 0.71
N CYS A 60 3.12 2.90 -0.16
CA CYS A 60 2.96 4.31 -0.54
C CYS A 60 1.74 4.90 0.16
N ASP A 61 1.97 5.99 0.89
CA ASP A 61 0.92 6.78 1.55
C ASP A 61 0.02 5.96 2.52
N THR A 62 0.56 4.90 3.11
CA THR A 62 -0.20 3.95 3.95
C THR A 62 -0.47 4.46 5.38
N PHE A 63 -0.19 5.74 5.68
CA PHE A 63 0.06 6.18 7.08
C PHE A 63 -0.72 7.39 7.59
N GLU A 64 -1.06 8.37 6.75
CA GLU A 64 -1.53 9.67 7.28
C GLU A 64 -2.56 10.35 6.37
N ASP A 65 -2.37 10.31 5.05
CA ASP A 65 -3.20 11.07 4.08
C ASP A 65 -3.87 10.16 3.03
N LEU A 66 -4.38 8.99 3.43
CA LEU A 66 -5.06 8.05 2.52
C LEU A 66 -6.19 8.69 1.70
N HIS A 67 -6.89 9.67 2.28
CA HIS A 67 -7.99 10.41 1.66
C HIS A 67 -7.70 11.91 1.62
N PRO A 68 -6.85 12.37 0.69
CA PRO A 68 -6.50 13.78 0.58
C PRO A 68 -7.72 14.56 0.08
N GLY A 69 -8.53 15.07 1.00
CA GLY A 69 -9.82 15.70 0.68
C GLY A 69 -9.73 16.87 -0.30
N HIS A 70 -8.55 17.49 -0.41
CA HIS A 70 -8.28 18.56 -1.38
C HIS A 70 -8.25 18.07 -2.84
N LEU A 71 -8.11 16.76 -3.09
CA LEU A 71 -8.22 16.16 -4.42
C LEU A 71 -9.67 15.89 -4.83
N HIS A 72 -10.63 15.95 -3.89
CA HIS A 72 -12.03 15.75 -4.18
C HIS A 72 -12.74 17.08 -4.47
N PRO A 73 -13.59 17.18 -5.52
CA PRO A 73 -14.27 18.43 -5.87
C PRO A 73 -15.28 18.89 -4.82
N THR A 74 -15.77 17.97 -4.00
CA THR A 74 -16.75 18.24 -2.93
C THR A 74 -16.11 17.93 -1.58
N PRO A 75 -15.70 18.96 -0.80
CA PRO A 75 -15.22 18.75 0.57
C PRO A 75 -16.26 18.03 1.43
N GLY A 76 -15.84 17.00 2.18
CA GLY A 76 -16.73 16.23 3.05
C GLY A 76 -17.61 15.22 2.32
N SER A 77 -17.29 14.85 1.08
CA SER A 77 -17.92 13.68 0.44
C SER A 77 -17.59 12.41 1.22
N PHE A 78 -18.41 11.38 1.06
CA PHE A 78 -18.23 10.12 1.78
C PHE A 78 -16.84 9.52 1.57
N GLU A 79 -16.30 9.58 0.35
CA GLU A 79 -14.95 9.10 0.00
C GLU A 79 -13.84 9.83 0.77
N THR A 80 -14.06 11.10 1.15
CA THR A 80 -13.06 11.87 1.91
C THR A 80 -13.08 11.63 3.41
N ILE A 81 -14.14 10.99 3.93
CA ILE A 81 -14.36 10.78 5.38
C ILE A 81 -14.65 9.32 5.75
N CYS A 82 -14.66 8.40 4.78
CA CYS A 82 -15.07 7.00 5.01
C CYS A 82 -14.18 6.29 6.04
N MET A 83 -12.94 6.75 6.22
CA MET A 83 -11.99 6.22 7.19
C MET A 83 -12.03 6.88 8.56
N ASP A 84 -12.79 7.97 8.74
CA ASP A 84 -12.84 8.69 10.02
C ASP A 84 -13.30 7.80 11.17
N HIS A 85 -14.20 6.84 10.90
CA HIS A 85 -14.61 5.86 11.91
C HIS A 85 -13.43 5.03 12.40
N TRP A 86 -12.57 4.55 11.49
CA TRP A 86 -11.42 3.71 11.81
C TRP A 86 -10.34 4.49 12.54
N TYR A 87 -10.08 5.73 12.14
CA TYR A 87 -9.12 6.61 12.80
C TYR A 87 -9.47 6.90 14.26
N ASN A 88 -10.75 6.85 14.61
CA ASN A 88 -11.25 7.05 15.96
C ASN A 88 -11.59 5.73 16.68
N HIS A 89 -11.45 4.58 16.00
CA HIS A 89 -11.75 3.28 16.58
C HIS A 89 -10.62 2.85 17.52
N LYS A 90 -10.96 2.42 18.74
CA LYS A 90 -10.01 2.05 19.81
C LYS A 90 -9.00 0.95 19.43
N ASP A 91 -9.31 0.15 18.41
CA ASP A 91 -8.49 -0.99 17.96
C ASP A 91 -7.60 -0.64 16.76
N PHE A 92 -7.76 0.56 16.19
CA PHE A 92 -7.04 1.04 15.01
C PHE A 92 -6.33 2.37 15.30
N GLY A 93 -7.08 3.44 15.55
CA GLY A 93 -6.51 4.72 16.00
C GLY A 93 -5.55 5.40 15.00
N ARG A 94 -5.24 6.68 15.19
CA ARG A 94 -4.27 7.37 14.31
C ARG A 94 -2.82 6.96 14.61
N GLU A 95 -2.57 6.49 15.82
CA GLU A 95 -1.24 6.06 16.27
C GLU A 95 -0.74 4.82 15.53
N LEU A 96 -1.61 3.87 15.17
CA LEU A 96 -1.20 2.69 14.41
C LEU A 96 -1.04 3.01 12.92
N LEU A 97 -1.65 4.11 12.45
CA LEU A 97 -1.49 4.59 11.09
C LEU A 97 -0.11 5.23 10.91
N ALA A 98 0.42 5.94 11.92
CA ALA A 98 1.66 6.71 11.83
C ALA A 98 2.86 5.92 11.24
N TYR A 99 3.66 6.62 10.44
CA TYR A 99 4.85 6.06 9.80
C TYR A 99 5.79 5.40 10.81
N GLU A 100 6.05 6.07 11.93
CA GLU A 100 6.97 5.63 12.97
C GLU A 100 6.51 4.32 13.61
N HIS A 101 5.20 4.19 13.85
CA HIS A 101 4.63 2.94 14.33
C HIS A 101 4.84 1.84 13.31
N GLN A 102 4.39 2.03 12.06
CA GLN A 102 4.48 0.98 11.04
C GLN A 102 5.92 0.54 10.80
N ARG A 103 6.84 1.50 10.67
CA ARG A 103 8.27 1.24 10.50
C ARG A 103 8.84 0.45 11.67
N SER A 104 8.50 0.83 12.92
CA SER A 104 9.00 0.13 14.12
C SER A 104 8.59 -1.35 14.15
N VAL A 105 7.37 -1.67 13.71
CA VAL A 105 6.88 -3.06 13.66
C VAL A 105 7.64 -3.84 12.59
N LEU A 106 7.74 -3.30 11.37
CA LEU A 106 8.47 -3.94 10.27
C LEU A 106 9.95 -4.18 10.62
N ASP A 107 10.59 -3.23 11.30
CA ASP A 107 11.98 -3.38 11.76
C ASP A 107 12.12 -4.48 12.81
N SER A 108 11.17 -4.59 13.73
CA SER A 108 11.15 -5.65 14.75
C SER A 108 11.03 -7.06 14.14
N GLU A 109 10.49 -7.17 12.93
CA GLU A 109 10.38 -8.42 12.16
C GLU A 109 11.52 -8.61 11.15
N GLY A 110 12.45 -7.65 11.08
CA GLY A 110 13.56 -7.66 10.12
C GLY A 110 13.09 -7.62 8.67
N LEU A 111 12.05 -6.83 8.38
CA LEU A 111 11.53 -6.58 7.03
C LEU A 111 12.19 -5.32 6.44
N ASP A 112 13.49 -5.47 6.15
CA ASP A 112 14.32 -4.46 5.47
C ASP A 112 13.97 -4.32 3.98
N ASN A 113 13.33 -5.34 3.41
CA ASN A 113 12.82 -5.34 2.04
C ASN A 113 11.50 -4.57 1.85
N VAL A 114 10.96 -4.00 2.92
CA VAL A 114 9.79 -3.12 2.87
C VAL A 114 10.23 -1.67 2.97
N ILE A 115 9.89 -0.87 1.97
CA ILE A 115 10.19 0.57 1.91
C ILE A 115 8.88 1.34 2.06
N LEU A 116 8.81 2.22 3.06
CA LEU A 116 7.65 3.07 3.32
C LEU A 116 7.90 4.46 2.73
N LEU A 117 7.01 4.91 1.84
CA LEU A 117 7.12 6.18 1.14
C LEU A 117 6.00 7.12 1.58
N LYS A 118 6.37 8.15 2.36
CA LYS A 118 5.44 9.16 2.88
C LYS A 118 5.16 10.25 1.84
N GLY A 119 3.89 10.66 1.78
CA GLY A 119 3.39 11.76 0.95
C GLY A 119 2.43 11.28 -0.14
N GLU A 120 1.68 12.24 -0.68
CA GLU A 120 0.65 12.00 -1.70
C GLU A 120 1.19 11.18 -2.89
N VAL A 121 0.42 10.17 -3.27
CA VAL A 121 0.75 9.30 -4.39
C VAL A 121 0.72 10.05 -5.72
N GLY A 122 1.84 10.01 -6.44
CA GLY A 122 1.96 10.53 -7.80
C GLY A 122 3.23 10.07 -8.51
N SER A 123 3.56 10.69 -9.64
CA SER A 123 4.70 10.28 -10.47
C SER A 123 6.06 10.33 -9.74
N LYS A 124 6.20 11.22 -8.75
CA LYS A 124 7.39 11.33 -7.92
C LYS A 124 7.56 10.16 -6.94
N THR A 125 6.46 9.53 -6.51
CA THR A 125 6.44 8.42 -5.55
C THR A 125 7.18 7.20 -6.11
N THR A 126 7.04 6.95 -7.41
CA THR A 126 7.61 5.76 -8.07
C THR A 126 8.77 6.12 -9.01
N LYS A 127 9.37 7.30 -8.87
CA LYS A 127 10.40 7.81 -9.80
C LYS A 127 11.66 6.93 -9.85
N ASP A 128 12.00 6.29 -8.73
CA ASP A 128 13.20 5.46 -8.58
C ASP A 128 12.91 3.97 -8.88
N MET A 129 11.75 3.67 -9.46
CA MET A 129 11.33 2.32 -9.84
C MET A 129 11.37 2.17 -11.36
N ASP A 130 12.25 1.30 -11.86
CA ASP A 130 12.34 1.01 -13.30
C ASP A 130 11.34 -0.07 -13.76
N LYS A 131 10.87 -0.89 -12.82
CA LYS A 131 9.96 -2.02 -13.09
C LYS A 131 9.03 -2.26 -11.90
N VAL A 132 7.82 -2.71 -12.18
CA VAL A 132 6.81 -3.11 -11.19
C VAL A 132 6.17 -4.42 -11.64
N HIS A 133 6.11 -5.40 -10.73
CA HIS A 133 5.56 -6.73 -10.96
C HIS A 133 4.17 -6.91 -10.35
N TYR A 134 3.89 -6.13 -9.31
CA TYR A 134 2.62 -6.07 -8.62
C TYR A 134 2.32 -4.63 -8.22
N CYS A 135 1.12 -4.17 -8.47
CA CYS A 135 0.62 -2.93 -7.89
C CYS A 135 -0.79 -3.15 -7.32
N PHE A 136 -1.06 -2.63 -6.13
CA PHE A 136 -2.39 -2.53 -5.56
C PHE A 136 -2.76 -1.06 -5.40
N LEU A 137 -3.95 -0.69 -5.89
CA LEU A 137 -4.51 0.65 -5.79
C LEU A 137 -5.81 0.61 -4.99
N ASP A 138 -5.84 1.25 -3.83
CA ASP A 138 -7.01 1.30 -2.94
C ASP A 138 -7.06 2.63 -2.18
N MET A 139 -7.25 3.73 -2.92
CA MET A 139 -7.20 5.10 -2.37
C MET A 139 -8.58 5.78 -2.33
N ASP A 140 -9.65 5.05 -2.69
CA ASP A 140 -11.07 5.44 -2.78
C ASP A 140 -11.44 6.63 -3.67
N ILE A 141 -10.65 7.70 -3.68
CA ILE A 141 -10.87 8.92 -4.45
C ILE A 141 -10.44 8.68 -5.91
N PRO A 142 -11.32 8.87 -6.92
CA PRO A 142 -11.00 8.59 -8.32
C PRO A 142 -9.77 9.34 -8.85
N VAL A 143 -9.55 10.58 -8.39
CA VAL A 143 -8.36 11.38 -8.76
C VAL A 143 -7.09 10.73 -8.20
N SER A 144 -7.09 10.31 -6.93
CA SER A 144 -5.98 9.58 -6.31
C SER A 144 -5.71 8.26 -7.05
N MET A 145 -6.75 7.49 -7.36
CA MET A 145 -6.66 6.25 -8.14
C MET A 145 -6.01 6.48 -9.50
N ASN A 146 -6.42 7.53 -10.23
CA ASN A 146 -5.79 7.90 -11.48
C ASN A 146 -4.33 8.32 -11.29
N ASN A 147 -4.01 9.12 -10.27
CA ASN A 147 -2.62 9.53 -10.00
C ASN A 147 -1.71 8.31 -9.73
N GLY A 148 -2.19 7.35 -8.94
CA GLY A 148 -1.50 6.08 -8.70
C GLY A 148 -1.28 5.29 -9.99
N TYR A 149 -2.34 5.11 -10.80
CA TYR A 149 -2.23 4.45 -12.09
C TYR A 149 -1.20 5.13 -13.01
N GLN A 150 -1.26 6.46 -13.17
CA GLN A 150 -0.30 7.21 -13.98
C GLN A 150 1.13 7.07 -13.46
N ALA A 151 1.32 6.93 -12.15
CA ALA A 151 2.63 6.75 -11.55
C ALA A 151 3.27 5.39 -11.92
N VAL A 152 2.48 4.33 -12.12
CA VAL A 152 3.00 2.96 -12.33
C VAL A 152 2.86 2.42 -13.75
N LYS A 153 1.90 2.91 -14.55
CA LYS A 153 1.48 2.26 -15.81
C LYS A 153 2.64 1.94 -16.78
N ASP A 154 3.64 2.83 -16.87
CA ASP A 154 4.75 2.69 -17.82
C ASP A 154 5.91 1.84 -17.25
N LYS A 155 5.79 1.43 -15.98
CA LYS A 155 6.75 0.60 -15.24
C LYS A 155 6.27 -0.84 -15.07
N MET A 156 4.98 -1.09 -15.30
CA MET A 156 4.38 -2.42 -15.19
C MET A 156 5.00 -3.37 -16.21
N VAL A 157 5.66 -4.45 -15.75
CA VAL A 157 6.26 -5.44 -16.66
C VAL A 157 5.18 -6.29 -17.32
N LYS A 158 5.48 -6.88 -18.47
CA LYS A 158 4.55 -7.80 -19.14
C LYS A 158 4.24 -8.99 -18.21
N GLY A 159 2.95 -9.25 -17.98
CA GLY A 159 2.48 -10.31 -17.08
C GLY A 159 2.36 -9.89 -15.62
N SER A 160 2.66 -8.63 -15.29
CA SER A 160 2.40 -8.07 -13.95
C SER A 160 0.90 -7.95 -13.65
N TYR A 161 0.61 -7.68 -12.38
CA TYR A 161 -0.75 -7.53 -11.86
C TYR A 161 -0.95 -6.12 -11.32
N LEU A 162 -2.07 -5.50 -11.67
CA LEU A 162 -2.57 -4.21 -11.20
C LEU A 162 -4.00 -4.40 -10.68
#